data_AF-A0A3C1WI80-F1
#
_entry.id   AF-A0A3C1WI80-F1
#
_cell.length_a   1.000
_cell.length_b   1.000
_cell.length_c   1.000
_cell.angle_alpha   90.00
_cell.angle_beta   90.00
_cell.angle_gamma   90.00
#
_symmetry.space_group_name_H-M   'P 1'
#
loop_
_entity.id
_entity.type
_entity.pdbx_description
1 polymer ?
#
loop_
_entity_poly.entity_id
_entity_poly.type
_entity_poly.pdbx_seq_one_letter_code
_entity_poly.pdbx_strand_id
1 'polypeptide(L)'
;MPDATALPVRRSLWILGPSQDLIWFILTPLFVVPIVLGLKQRVPVETLGALILGFGGFGHHLPGFIRAYSDPALFQRHKARFTIIPLLLLAASAAFSYLNLNAMACATVLWGTWHGAMQVNGFARIYDAKADSTSPLTARLDWLMCLAWFGLAILHSPSRLFSIVAQFYASGGFLIPPPAFGTFRVLWDTATVAITVLFAMNAFRRWKSGNPPSPIKFLTMAASFAFWWYCVVTVNDLILGLILWELFHDVQYNTLVWMFQRQRVERHLGVSVVEKALFGPGTGRLAVYGLLILAYGYIGVKASFASVNLPEKLLTQPSASLWLLRIIIVSAILHFYYDGFIWKIRESSIRKGLGFQEAKTAVPEPARLQRSWRHAWKWSFFAVPVALLGYSQYHDGMAPPPSLASNLSEAIPQSWLAHFTAGTYYQESGFMDKARTEYEATLRYNPDYALGHMSLAEILYNEGDATGALNHFQRSVELDRASVQGRRNLAYLLIKSGRFTEAEEQFKAALKLDPANPELLFGTATALHRQGKFGDAEIYLKKTLELSPQHSGVLNNLGVIREAQGDTSGAIVYYKRALQADANNADARRNIAKFEATRNTMDSAGIRQQRGN
;
A
#
# COMPACT_ATOMS: atom_id res chain seq x y z
N MET A 1 -61.56 34.20 16.83
CA MET A 1 -60.87 33.65 15.65
C MET A 1 -59.96 32.53 16.14
N PRO A 2 -60.12 31.28 15.69
CA PRO A 2 -59.21 30.21 16.06
C PRO A 2 -57.90 30.38 15.29
N ASP A 3 -56.78 30.18 16.01
CA ASP A 3 -55.42 30.21 15.48
C ASP A 3 -55.31 29.36 14.21
N ALA A 4 -54.85 30.00 13.13
CA ALA A 4 -54.51 29.34 11.90
C ALA A 4 -53.46 28.26 12.22
N THR A 5 -53.89 27.01 12.05
CA THR A 5 -53.10 25.80 12.10
C THR A 5 -51.76 25.99 11.38
N ALA A 6 -50.68 26.16 12.15
CA ALA A 6 -49.34 25.93 11.63
C ALA A 6 -49.29 24.46 11.19
N LEU A 7 -49.29 24.22 9.87
CA LEU A 7 -49.09 22.90 9.30
C LEU A 7 -47.86 22.25 9.97
N PRO A 8 -47.95 21.00 10.47
CA PRO A 8 -46.80 20.34 11.06
C PRO A 8 -45.68 20.28 10.01
N VAL A 9 -44.57 20.97 10.28
CA VAL A 9 -43.37 20.94 9.45
C VAL A 9 -42.94 19.47 9.33
N ARG A 10 -43.08 18.88 8.12
CA ARG A 10 -42.64 17.50 7.87
C ARG A 10 -41.16 17.37 8.21
N ARG A 11 -40.84 16.54 9.20
CA ARG A 11 -39.45 16.18 9.55
C ARG A 11 -38.85 15.40 8.38
N SER A 12 -37.74 15.89 7.83
CA SER A 12 -37.01 15.18 6.77
C SER A 12 -36.23 14.01 7.36
N LEU A 13 -36.41 12.81 6.81
CA LEU A 13 -35.63 11.63 7.15
C LEU A 13 -34.19 11.67 6.59
N TRP A 14 -33.92 12.58 5.66
CA TRP A 14 -32.70 12.64 4.84
C TRP A 14 -31.70 13.69 5.35
N ILE A 15 -30.40 13.44 5.18
CA ILE A 15 -29.33 14.37 5.57
C ILE A 15 -29.43 15.65 4.75
N LEU A 16 -29.34 15.52 3.43
CA LEU A 16 -29.48 16.59 2.45
C LEU A 16 -30.87 16.58 1.80
N GLY A 17 -31.29 15.41 1.32
CA GLY A 17 -32.52 15.18 0.59
C GLY A 17 -32.49 13.83 -0.14
N PRO A 18 -33.64 13.30 -0.60
CA PRO A 18 -33.72 11.95 -1.13
C PRO A 18 -32.72 11.64 -2.27
N SER A 19 -32.69 12.49 -3.29
CA SER A 19 -31.81 12.31 -4.46
C SER A 19 -30.34 12.48 -4.11
N GLN A 20 -30.01 13.49 -3.31
CA GLN A 20 -28.64 13.80 -2.92
C GLN A 20 -28.06 12.73 -1.99
N ASP A 21 -28.84 12.25 -1.02
CA ASP A 21 -28.40 11.18 -0.14
C ASP A 21 -28.20 9.87 -0.91
N LEU A 22 -29.10 9.54 -1.84
CA LEU A 22 -28.94 8.37 -2.72
C LEU A 22 -27.65 8.48 -3.54
N ILE A 23 -27.41 9.61 -4.20
CA ILE A 23 -26.22 9.80 -5.04
C ILE A 23 -24.93 9.74 -4.22
N TRP A 24 -24.83 10.52 -3.15
CA TRP A 24 -23.55 10.75 -2.45
C TRP A 24 -23.23 9.74 -1.34
N PHE A 25 -24.25 9.13 -0.73
CA PHE A 25 -24.04 8.22 0.41
C PHE A 25 -24.30 6.75 0.09
N ILE A 26 -25.09 6.44 -0.95
CA ILE A 26 -25.52 5.06 -1.22
C ILE A 26 -25.00 4.57 -2.57
N LEU A 27 -25.19 5.34 -3.64
CA LEU A 27 -24.91 4.95 -5.03
C LEU A 27 -23.52 5.37 -5.52
N THR A 28 -22.73 6.11 -4.73
CA THR A 28 -21.35 6.47 -5.04
C THR A 28 -20.50 5.29 -5.58
N PRO A 29 -20.60 4.05 -5.05
CA PRO A 29 -19.89 2.89 -5.61
C PRO A 29 -20.15 2.64 -7.10
N LEU A 30 -21.38 2.89 -7.58
CA LEU A 30 -21.76 2.70 -8.98
C LEU A 30 -21.06 3.66 -9.94
N PHE A 31 -20.55 4.78 -9.43
CA PHE A 31 -19.76 5.75 -10.19
C PHE A 31 -18.26 5.53 -10.00
N VAL A 32 -17.83 5.29 -8.76
CA VAL A 32 -16.41 5.11 -8.40
C VAL A 32 -15.78 3.91 -9.10
N VAL A 33 -16.45 2.75 -9.08
CA VAL A 33 -15.90 1.52 -9.65
C VAL A 33 -15.61 1.65 -11.16
N PRO A 34 -16.57 2.02 -12.03
CA PRO A 34 -16.29 2.10 -13.46
C PRO A 34 -15.27 3.18 -13.82
N ILE A 35 -15.25 4.31 -13.10
CA ILE A 35 -14.27 5.38 -13.32
C ILE A 35 -12.85 4.87 -13.02
N VAL A 36 -12.65 4.25 -11.85
CA VAL A 36 -11.34 3.75 -11.43
C VAL A 36 -10.87 2.61 -12.32
N LEU A 37 -11.75 1.66 -12.68
CA LEU A 37 -11.42 0.58 -13.61
C LEU A 37 -11.08 1.09 -15.01
N GLY A 38 -11.79 2.11 -15.50
CA GLY A 38 -11.48 2.76 -16.78
C GLY A 38 -10.13 3.49 -16.77
N LEU A 39 -9.79 4.17 -15.66
CA LEU A 39 -8.50 4.85 -15.50
C LEU A 39 -7.33 3.85 -15.41
N LYS A 40 -7.52 2.72 -14.72
CA LYS A 40 -6.50 1.65 -14.59
C LYS A 40 -6.05 1.09 -15.95
N GLN A 41 -6.86 1.18 -17.00
CA GLN A 41 -6.48 0.74 -18.35
C GLN A 41 -5.41 1.64 -18.99
N ARG A 42 -5.25 2.87 -18.52
CA ARG A 42 -4.35 3.89 -19.11
C ARG A 42 -3.26 4.36 -18.15
N VAL A 43 -3.49 4.21 -16.85
CA VAL A 43 -2.61 4.69 -15.79
C VAL A 43 -2.26 3.51 -14.88
N PRO A 44 -0.96 3.27 -14.60
CA PRO A 44 -0.54 2.26 -13.63
C PRO A 44 -1.24 2.44 -12.27
N VAL A 45 -1.54 1.34 -11.60
CA VAL A 45 -2.29 1.36 -10.33
C VAL A 45 -1.55 2.12 -9.25
N GLU A 46 -0.22 2.08 -9.25
CA GLU A 46 0.66 2.76 -8.30
C GLU A 46 0.55 4.27 -8.47
N THR A 47 0.59 4.74 -9.72
CA THR A 47 0.39 6.17 -10.07
C THR A 47 -1.02 6.61 -9.71
N LEU A 48 -2.02 5.79 -10.04
CA LEU A 48 -3.42 6.05 -9.70
C LEU A 48 -3.61 6.12 -8.18
N GLY A 49 -2.93 5.23 -7.44
CA GLY A 49 -2.88 5.19 -5.99
C GLY A 49 -2.23 6.42 -5.38
N ALA A 50 -1.06 6.82 -5.87
CA ALA A 50 -0.38 8.04 -5.40
C ALA A 50 -1.27 9.28 -5.60
N LEU A 51 -2.00 9.37 -6.72
CA LEU A 51 -2.91 10.48 -6.99
C LEU A 51 -4.15 10.43 -6.10
N ILE A 52 -4.86 9.29 -6.04
CA ILE A 52 -6.13 9.19 -5.31
C ILE A 52 -5.90 9.17 -3.79
N LEU A 53 -4.89 8.47 -3.29
CA LEU A 53 -4.57 8.51 -1.85
C LEU A 53 -3.98 9.86 -1.44
N GLY A 54 -3.28 10.56 -2.34
CA GLY A 54 -2.82 11.93 -2.09
C GLY A 54 -3.97 12.94 -2.05
N PHE A 55 -4.80 13.00 -3.08
CA PHE A 55 -5.88 13.99 -3.19
C PHE A 55 -7.15 13.62 -2.43
N GLY A 56 -7.56 12.36 -2.51
CA GLY A 56 -8.69 11.82 -1.76
C GLY A 56 -8.28 11.60 -0.31
N GLY A 57 -7.43 10.60 -0.05
CA GLY A 57 -7.05 10.16 1.30
C GLY A 57 -6.43 11.27 2.16
N PHE A 58 -5.34 11.89 1.71
CA PHE A 58 -4.69 12.94 2.51
C PHE A 58 -5.39 14.30 2.38
N GLY A 59 -5.92 14.62 1.19
CA GLY A 59 -6.62 15.89 0.95
C GLY A 59 -7.85 16.08 1.84
N HIS A 60 -8.63 15.01 2.07
CA HIS A 60 -9.85 15.09 2.88
C HIS A 60 -9.59 15.37 4.37
N HIS A 61 -8.36 15.23 4.86
CA HIS A 61 -8.03 15.60 6.24
C HIS A 61 -8.25 17.10 6.52
N LEU A 62 -8.02 17.94 5.51
CA LEU A 62 -8.11 19.40 5.62
C LEU A 62 -9.48 19.91 6.10
N PRO A 63 -10.62 19.46 5.55
CA PRO A 63 -11.96 19.72 6.07
C PRO A 63 -12.09 19.64 7.60
N GLY A 64 -11.62 18.54 8.19
CA GLY A 64 -11.65 18.30 9.63
C GLY A 64 -10.78 19.30 10.40
N PHE A 65 -9.61 19.65 9.86
CA PHE A 65 -8.74 20.69 10.42
C PHE A 65 -9.37 22.07 10.36
N ILE A 66 -9.90 22.48 9.21
CA ILE A 66 -10.61 23.76 9.08
C ILE A 66 -11.67 23.84 10.15
N ARG A 67 -12.52 22.82 10.30
CA ARG A 67 -13.55 22.77 11.34
C ARG A 67 -12.97 22.87 12.76
N ALA A 68 -11.95 22.09 13.08
CA ALA A 68 -11.36 22.04 14.43
C ALA A 68 -10.70 23.36 14.84
N TYR A 69 -9.98 24.01 13.93
CA TYR A 69 -9.19 25.22 14.21
C TYR A 69 -9.96 26.52 13.98
N SER A 70 -11.00 26.52 13.14
CA SER A 70 -11.78 27.72 12.84
C SER A 70 -13.00 27.92 13.74
N ASP A 71 -13.48 26.90 14.45
CA ASP A 71 -14.57 27.02 15.43
C ASP A 71 -14.04 27.54 16.78
N PRO A 72 -14.34 28.79 17.18
CA PRO A 72 -13.76 29.37 18.38
C PRO A 72 -14.18 28.64 19.66
N ALA A 73 -15.43 28.18 19.74
CA ALA A 73 -15.95 27.52 20.93
C ALA A 73 -15.35 26.11 21.08
N LEU A 74 -15.25 25.37 19.98
CA LEU A 74 -14.62 24.06 19.95
C LEU A 74 -13.12 24.15 20.25
N PHE A 75 -12.42 25.10 19.62
CA PHE A 75 -10.99 25.30 19.83
C PHE A 75 -10.70 25.67 21.29
N GLN A 76 -11.43 26.63 21.88
CA GLN A 76 -11.22 26.99 23.28
C GLN A 76 -11.56 25.85 24.25
N ARG A 77 -12.52 24.99 23.93
CA ARG A 77 -12.86 23.80 24.73
C ARG A 77 -11.74 22.75 24.72
N HIS A 78 -11.00 22.64 23.62
CA HIS A 78 -9.98 21.61 23.42
C HIS A 78 -8.58 22.18 23.13
N LYS A 79 -8.30 23.42 23.56
CA LYS A 79 -7.09 24.18 23.21
C LYS A 79 -5.81 23.38 23.39
N ALA A 80 -5.58 22.84 24.60
CA ALA A 80 -4.40 22.02 24.87
C ALA A 80 -4.29 20.80 23.94
N ARG A 81 -5.42 20.18 23.56
CA ARG A 81 -5.40 19.04 22.64
C ARG A 81 -5.05 19.46 21.22
N PHE A 82 -5.61 20.57 20.75
CA PHE A 82 -5.39 21.05 19.39
C PHE A 82 -4.03 21.73 19.19
N THR A 83 -3.34 22.10 20.27
CA THR A 83 -1.98 22.66 20.22
C THR A 83 -0.89 21.65 20.57
N ILE A 84 -1.07 20.86 21.64
CA ILE A 84 0.00 19.99 22.17
C ILE A 84 0.03 18.63 21.46
N ILE A 85 -1.12 18.00 21.21
CA ILE A 85 -1.17 16.64 20.66
C ILE A 85 -0.54 16.55 19.25
N PRO A 86 -0.77 17.50 18.32
CA PRO A 86 -0.07 17.48 17.03
C PRO A 86 1.45 17.50 17.17
N LEU A 87 1.98 18.30 18.11
CA LEU A 87 3.42 18.39 18.36
C LEU A 87 3.96 17.11 19.00
N LEU A 88 3.21 16.51 19.93
CA LEU A 88 3.59 15.23 20.55
C LEU A 88 3.56 14.08 19.55
N LEU A 89 2.55 14.00 18.68
CA LEU A 89 2.48 13.00 17.62
C LEU A 89 3.60 13.18 16.60
N LEU A 90 3.93 14.43 16.26
CA LEU A 90 5.06 14.73 15.37
C LEU A 90 6.39 14.32 16.01
N ALA A 91 6.61 14.65 17.28
CA ALA A 91 7.80 14.24 18.02
C ALA A 91 7.90 12.72 18.15
N ALA A 92 6.81 12.04 18.50
CA ALA A 92 6.75 10.58 18.59
C ALA A 92 7.00 9.92 17.22
N SER A 93 6.36 10.42 16.16
CA SER A 93 6.59 9.93 14.79
C SER A 93 8.04 10.14 14.35
N ALA A 94 8.64 11.28 14.68
CA ALA A 94 10.06 11.55 14.41
C ALA A 94 10.98 10.60 15.19
N ALA A 95 10.70 10.35 16.47
CA ALA A 95 11.46 9.42 17.31
C ALA A 95 11.38 7.98 16.78
N PHE A 96 10.16 7.50 16.46
CA PHE A 96 9.97 6.17 15.88
C PHE A 96 10.70 6.03 14.55
N SER A 97 10.62 7.02 13.65
CA SER A 97 11.39 6.98 12.40
C SER A 97 12.91 7.03 12.62
N TYR A 98 13.40 7.82 13.57
CA TYR A 98 14.84 7.87 13.89
C TYR A 98 15.36 6.52 14.38
N LEU A 99 14.53 5.80 15.15
CA LEU A 99 14.79 4.45 15.63
C LEU A 99 14.41 3.35 14.63
N ASN A 100 13.95 3.73 13.43
CA ASN A 100 13.46 2.83 12.38
C ASN A 100 12.35 1.87 12.85
N LEU A 101 11.43 2.36 13.69
CA LEU A 101 10.35 1.58 14.29
C LEU A 101 9.05 1.66 13.47
N ASN A 102 8.39 0.51 13.31
CA ASN A 102 7.25 0.29 12.44
C ASN A 102 5.88 0.39 13.15
N ALA A 103 5.86 0.45 14.49
CA ALA A 103 4.61 0.32 15.25
C ALA A 103 3.58 1.42 14.96
N MET A 104 4.02 2.63 14.60
CA MET A 104 3.11 3.72 14.24
C MET A 104 2.35 3.43 12.94
N ALA A 105 3.00 2.78 11.97
CA ALA A 105 2.35 2.35 10.73
C ALA A 105 1.31 1.26 11.01
N CYS A 106 1.66 0.27 11.84
CA CYS A 106 0.73 -0.77 12.31
C CYS A 106 -0.53 -0.15 12.95
N ALA A 107 -0.33 0.84 13.82
CA ALA A 107 -1.41 1.53 14.50
C ALA A 107 -2.32 2.30 13.53
N THR A 108 -1.73 2.93 12.51
CA THR A 108 -2.45 3.72 11.51
C THR A 108 -3.41 2.85 10.69
N VAL A 109 -3.00 1.63 10.31
CA VAL A 109 -3.85 0.69 9.54
C VAL A 109 -5.09 0.27 10.34
N LEU A 110 -4.89 -0.15 11.60
CA LEU A 110 -5.99 -0.54 12.48
C LEU A 110 -6.94 0.63 12.75
N TRP A 111 -6.36 1.81 12.95
CA TRP A 111 -7.09 3.02 13.26
C TRP A 111 -7.87 3.57 12.05
N GLY A 112 -7.36 3.44 10.83
CA GLY A 112 -8.10 3.76 9.60
C GLY A 112 -9.30 2.86 9.37
N THR A 113 -9.17 1.55 9.63
CA THR A 113 -10.31 0.61 9.59
C THR A 113 -11.39 1.01 10.60
N TRP A 114 -10.98 1.28 11.84
CA TRP A 114 -11.87 1.75 12.90
C TRP A 114 -12.57 3.05 12.52
N HIS A 115 -11.84 3.99 11.92
CA HIS A 115 -12.39 5.25 11.43
C HIS A 115 -13.51 5.03 10.41
N GLY A 116 -13.26 4.20 9.39
CA GLY A 116 -14.27 3.83 8.39
C GLY A 116 -15.54 3.25 9.02
N ALA A 117 -15.40 2.31 9.96
CA ALA A 117 -16.53 1.73 10.70
C ALA A 117 -17.31 2.78 11.51
N MET A 118 -16.59 3.71 12.15
CA MET A 118 -17.18 4.78 12.95
C MET A 118 -17.87 5.86 12.12
N GLN A 119 -17.42 6.12 10.90
CA GLN A 119 -18.12 6.98 9.94
C GLN A 119 -19.49 6.40 9.58
N VAL A 120 -19.54 5.11 9.21
CA VAL A 120 -20.81 4.42 8.88
C VAL A 120 -21.77 4.42 10.08
N ASN A 121 -21.27 4.12 11.28
CA ASN A 121 -22.05 4.22 12.52
C ASN A 121 -22.54 5.65 12.78
N GLY A 122 -21.70 6.65 12.47
CA GLY A 122 -22.06 8.06 12.53
C GLY A 122 -23.26 8.37 11.64
N PHE A 123 -23.21 8.01 10.36
CA PHE A 123 -24.34 8.20 9.43
C PHE A 123 -25.61 7.49 9.89
N ALA A 124 -25.51 6.23 10.33
CA ALA A 124 -26.63 5.48 10.87
C ALA A 124 -27.33 6.24 12.01
N ARG A 125 -26.54 6.85 12.91
CA ARG A 125 -27.06 7.64 14.01
C ARG A 125 -27.63 9.01 13.59
N ILE A 126 -27.14 9.61 12.50
CA ILE A 126 -27.72 10.86 11.95
C ILE A 126 -29.11 10.54 11.39
N TYR A 127 -29.23 9.48 10.60
CA TYR A 127 -30.51 9.03 10.05
C TYR A 127 -31.50 8.64 11.14
N ASP A 128 -31.07 7.92 12.16
CA ASP A 128 -31.92 7.59 13.31
C ASP A 128 -32.34 8.85 14.07
N ALA A 129 -31.45 9.82 14.28
CA ALA A 129 -31.82 11.09 14.90
C ALA A 129 -32.83 11.90 14.06
N LYS A 130 -32.81 11.77 12.72
CA LYS A 130 -33.77 12.42 11.81
C LYS A 130 -35.13 11.72 11.79
N ALA A 131 -35.15 10.43 12.11
CA ALA A 131 -36.36 9.64 12.33
C ALA A 131 -36.86 9.66 13.79
N ASP A 132 -36.28 10.50 14.65
CA ASP A 132 -36.54 10.55 16.10
C ASP A 132 -36.35 9.20 16.84
N SER A 133 -35.54 8.34 16.23
CA SER A 133 -35.13 7.04 16.76
C SER A 133 -33.93 7.23 17.69
N THR A 134 -34.17 7.28 19.01
CA THR A 134 -33.13 7.56 20.03
C THR A 134 -32.77 6.38 20.94
N SER A 135 -33.21 5.17 20.58
CA SER A 135 -33.02 3.96 21.40
C SER A 135 -31.52 3.68 21.68
N PRO A 136 -31.12 3.58 22.96
CA PRO A 136 -29.74 3.23 23.32
C PRO A 136 -29.32 1.83 22.86
N LEU A 137 -30.25 0.87 22.84
CA LEU A 137 -29.98 -0.48 22.36
C LEU A 137 -29.71 -0.49 20.86
N THR A 138 -30.54 0.22 20.08
CA THR A 138 -30.31 0.38 18.63
C THR A 138 -28.93 0.97 18.37
N ALA A 139 -28.57 2.07 19.04
CA ALA A 139 -27.26 2.69 18.85
C ALA A 139 -26.07 1.79 19.22
N ARG A 140 -26.24 0.88 20.20
CA ARG A 140 -25.21 -0.12 20.56
C ARG A 140 -25.10 -1.21 19.49
N LEU A 141 -26.23 -1.70 18.99
CA LEU A 141 -26.26 -2.70 17.94
C LEU A 141 -25.73 -2.16 16.61
N ASP A 142 -25.98 -0.89 16.27
CA ASP A 142 -25.39 -0.23 15.09
C ASP A 142 -23.86 -0.21 15.18
N TRP A 143 -23.32 0.17 16.35
CA TRP A 143 -21.89 0.18 16.58
C TRP A 143 -21.28 -1.22 16.49
N LEU A 144 -21.94 -2.22 17.10
CA LEU A 144 -21.53 -3.61 17.02
C LEU A 144 -21.58 -4.15 15.59
N MET A 145 -22.60 -3.79 14.81
CA MET A 145 -22.71 -4.16 13.39
C MET A 145 -21.54 -3.61 12.58
N CYS A 146 -21.21 -2.32 12.74
CA CYS A 146 -20.08 -1.72 12.04
C CYS A 146 -18.75 -2.39 12.42
N LEU A 147 -18.52 -2.63 13.72
CA LEU A 147 -17.30 -3.32 14.17
C LEU A 147 -17.23 -4.74 13.59
N ALA A 148 -18.30 -5.51 13.74
CA ALA A 148 -18.37 -6.91 13.34
C ALA A 148 -18.17 -7.07 11.83
N TRP A 149 -18.91 -6.33 10.99
CA TRP A 149 -18.82 -6.44 9.54
C TRP A 149 -17.50 -5.92 8.96
N PHE A 150 -16.91 -4.87 9.54
CA PHE A 150 -15.59 -4.41 9.10
C PHE A 150 -14.50 -5.42 9.42
N GLY A 151 -14.49 -5.96 10.64
CA GLY A 151 -13.55 -7.00 11.04
C GLY A 151 -13.75 -8.31 10.28
N LEU A 152 -15.00 -8.67 9.95
CA LEU A 152 -15.33 -9.85 9.17
C LEU A 152 -14.63 -9.80 7.81
N ALA A 153 -14.76 -8.68 7.09
CA ALA A 153 -14.11 -8.52 5.78
C ALA A 153 -12.58 -8.61 5.87
N ILE A 154 -11.96 -8.07 6.93
CA ILE A 154 -10.50 -8.21 7.12
C ILE A 154 -10.10 -9.68 7.32
N LEU A 155 -10.82 -10.40 8.18
CA LEU A 155 -10.49 -11.80 8.52
C LEU A 155 -10.69 -12.77 7.36
N HIS A 156 -11.58 -12.43 6.43
CA HIS A 156 -11.87 -13.18 5.20
C HIS A 156 -11.11 -12.66 3.98
N SER A 157 -10.22 -11.68 4.15
CA SER A 157 -9.32 -11.20 3.10
C SER A 157 -7.89 -11.68 3.35
N PRO A 158 -7.37 -12.67 2.59
CA PRO A 158 -6.01 -13.17 2.79
C PRO A 158 -4.94 -12.09 2.67
N SER A 159 -5.03 -11.20 1.68
CA SER A 159 -4.07 -10.12 1.45
C SER A 159 -4.05 -9.10 2.59
N ARG A 160 -5.23 -8.64 3.04
CA ARG A 160 -5.35 -7.68 4.16
C ARG A 160 -4.91 -8.30 5.49
N LEU A 161 -5.32 -9.53 5.77
CA LEU A 161 -4.92 -10.24 6.98
C LEU A 161 -3.39 -10.44 7.00
N PHE A 162 -2.80 -10.88 5.88
CA PHE A 162 -1.35 -10.99 5.75
C PHE A 162 -0.67 -9.65 6.00
N SER A 163 -1.13 -8.58 5.35
CA SER A 163 -0.53 -7.25 5.52
C SER A 163 -0.57 -6.77 6.97
N ILE A 164 -1.69 -6.95 7.68
CA ILE A 164 -1.81 -6.55 9.09
C ILE A 164 -0.91 -7.39 10.00
N VAL A 165 -0.88 -8.71 9.80
CA VAL A 165 -0.12 -9.64 10.64
C VAL A 165 1.38 -9.48 10.39
N ALA A 166 1.80 -9.39 9.13
CA ALA A 166 3.18 -9.11 8.76
C ALA A 166 3.64 -7.77 9.32
N GLN A 167 2.80 -6.73 9.27
CA GLN A 167 3.11 -5.42 9.87
C GLN A 167 3.20 -5.50 11.41
N PHE A 168 2.33 -6.28 12.06
CA PHE A 168 2.38 -6.52 13.50
C PHE A 168 3.70 -7.18 13.90
N TYR A 169 4.10 -8.24 13.21
CA TYR A 169 5.37 -8.91 13.44
C TYR A 169 6.58 -8.00 13.17
N ALA A 170 6.57 -7.28 12.05
CA ALA A 170 7.60 -6.29 11.71
C ALA A 170 7.67 -5.11 12.70
N SER A 171 6.67 -4.96 13.58
CA SER A 171 6.61 -3.96 14.64
C SER A 171 6.98 -4.51 16.02
N GLY A 172 7.60 -5.68 16.13
CA GLY A 172 7.91 -6.31 17.43
C GLY A 172 6.72 -7.05 18.06
N GLY A 173 5.77 -7.48 17.23
CA GLY A 173 4.67 -8.33 17.66
C GLY A 173 5.12 -9.74 18.00
N PHE A 174 4.54 -10.34 19.03
CA PHE A 174 4.80 -11.75 19.38
C PHE A 174 4.25 -12.71 18.32
N LEU A 175 4.87 -13.88 18.16
CA LEU A 175 4.40 -14.89 17.21
C LEU A 175 3.03 -15.44 17.63
N ILE A 176 2.04 -15.40 16.72
CA ILE A 176 0.72 -15.97 16.94
C ILE A 176 0.70 -17.39 16.36
N PRO A 177 0.31 -18.43 17.13
CA PRO A 177 0.24 -19.79 16.61
C PRO A 177 -0.78 -19.91 15.45
N PRO A 178 -0.49 -20.63 14.36
CA PRO A 178 -1.40 -20.77 13.23
C PRO A 178 -2.84 -21.19 13.61
N PRO A 179 -3.07 -22.15 14.55
CA PRO A 179 -4.42 -22.52 14.99
C PRO A 179 -5.22 -21.38 15.64
N ALA A 180 -4.54 -20.38 16.22
CA ALA A 180 -5.20 -19.25 16.85
C ALA A 180 -5.92 -18.37 15.83
N PHE A 181 -5.41 -18.27 14.59
CA PHE A 181 -6.07 -17.51 13.51
C PHE A 181 -7.40 -18.15 13.12
N GLY A 182 -7.42 -19.48 12.94
CA GLY A 182 -8.65 -20.22 12.65
C GLY A 182 -9.68 -20.09 13.77
N THR A 183 -9.23 -20.24 15.03
CA THR A 183 -10.10 -20.09 16.21
C THR A 183 -10.68 -18.69 16.30
N PHE A 184 -9.85 -17.66 16.15
CA PHE A 184 -10.28 -16.26 16.20
C PHE A 184 -11.28 -15.94 15.08
N ARG A 185 -11.05 -16.43 13.86
CA ARG A 185 -11.98 -16.26 12.73
C ARG A 185 -13.34 -16.87 13.04
N VAL A 186 -13.40 -18.12 13.53
CA VAL A 186 -14.67 -18.78 13.87
C VAL A 186 -15.44 -18.03 14.98
N LEU A 187 -14.73 -17.56 16.01
CA LEU A 187 -15.34 -16.75 17.08
C LEU A 187 -15.90 -15.44 16.53
N TRP A 188 -15.17 -14.77 15.64
CA TRP A 188 -15.61 -13.53 15.03
C TRP A 188 -16.81 -13.73 14.09
N ASP A 189 -16.79 -14.79 13.28
CA ASP A 189 -17.90 -15.16 12.38
C ASP A 189 -19.18 -15.40 13.19
N THR A 190 -19.06 -16.21 14.25
CA THR A 190 -20.17 -16.52 15.16
C THR A 190 -20.71 -15.27 15.83
N ALA A 191 -19.83 -14.39 16.32
CA ALA A 191 -20.22 -13.12 16.93
C ALA A 191 -20.93 -12.21 15.90
N THR A 192 -20.45 -12.16 14.66
CA THR A 192 -21.03 -11.33 13.59
C THR A 192 -22.44 -11.81 13.23
N VAL A 193 -22.65 -13.12 13.13
CA VAL A 193 -23.99 -13.71 12.93
C VAL A 193 -24.91 -13.36 14.10
N ALA A 194 -24.47 -13.58 15.34
CA ALA A 194 -25.26 -13.29 16.52
C ALA A 194 -25.65 -11.80 16.62
N ILE A 195 -24.70 -10.89 16.39
CA ILE A 195 -24.93 -9.44 16.36
C ILE A 195 -25.93 -9.07 15.27
N THR A 196 -25.80 -9.65 14.07
CA THR A 196 -26.70 -9.39 12.94
C THR A 196 -28.13 -9.85 13.23
N VAL A 197 -28.30 -11.02 13.85
CA VAL A 197 -29.60 -11.52 14.30
C VAL A 197 -30.20 -10.60 15.36
N LEU A 198 -29.43 -10.21 16.39
CA LEU A 198 -29.90 -9.29 17.43
C LEU A 198 -30.28 -7.92 16.87
N PHE A 199 -29.51 -7.40 15.92
CA PHE A 199 -29.81 -6.18 15.19
C PHE A 199 -31.14 -6.26 14.45
N ALA A 200 -31.36 -7.33 13.67
CA ALA A 200 -32.61 -7.55 12.93
C ALA A 200 -33.81 -7.73 13.87
N MET A 201 -33.66 -8.53 14.93
CA MET A 201 -34.70 -8.72 15.95
C MET A 201 -35.06 -7.41 16.65
N ASN A 202 -34.08 -6.58 17.00
CA ASN A 202 -34.31 -5.26 17.59
C ASN A 202 -35.03 -4.33 16.59
N ALA A 203 -34.60 -4.30 15.33
CA ALA A 203 -35.26 -3.51 14.28
C ALA A 203 -36.72 -3.91 14.10
N PHE A 204 -37.01 -5.22 14.01
CA PHE A 204 -38.36 -5.76 13.87
C PHE A 204 -39.23 -5.46 15.09
N ARG A 205 -38.72 -5.68 16.31
CA ARG A 205 -39.43 -5.32 17.56
C ARG A 205 -39.80 -3.85 17.58
N ARG A 206 -38.88 -2.98 17.15
CA ARG A 206 -39.09 -1.54 17.12
C ARG A 206 -40.12 -1.10 16.08
N TRP A 207 -40.07 -1.71 14.90
CA TRP A 207 -41.10 -1.53 13.88
C TRP A 207 -42.48 -1.93 14.41
N LYS A 208 -42.61 -3.10 15.05
CA LYS A 208 -43.86 -3.56 15.69
C LYS A 208 -44.34 -2.62 16.81
N SER A 209 -43.42 -1.98 17.54
CA SER A 209 -43.74 -1.02 18.60
C SER A 209 -44.11 0.40 18.11
N GLY A 210 -44.17 0.63 16.79
CA GLY A 210 -44.52 1.95 16.22
C GLY A 210 -43.40 3.00 16.27
N ASN A 211 -42.17 2.60 16.57
CA ASN A 211 -41.00 3.48 16.58
C ASN A 211 -39.83 2.85 15.80
N PRO A 212 -39.98 2.65 14.47
CA PRO A 212 -38.97 1.98 13.66
C PRO A 212 -37.67 2.80 13.58
N PRO A 213 -36.50 2.13 13.46
CA PRO A 213 -35.27 2.80 13.01
C PRO A 213 -35.45 3.40 11.60
N SER A 214 -34.58 4.35 11.23
CA SER A 214 -34.65 4.97 9.90
C SER A 214 -34.42 3.93 8.80
N PRO A 215 -35.28 3.85 7.76
CA PRO A 215 -35.08 2.93 6.64
C PRO A 215 -33.82 3.28 5.83
N ILE A 216 -33.47 4.57 5.76
CA ILE A 216 -32.31 5.06 4.99
C ILE A 216 -31.02 4.57 5.64
N LYS A 217 -30.97 4.52 6.97
CA LYS A 217 -29.83 3.96 7.71
C LYS A 217 -29.53 2.52 7.26
N PHE A 218 -30.55 1.68 7.07
CA PHE A 218 -30.31 0.29 6.63
C PHE A 218 -29.72 0.26 5.23
N LEU A 219 -30.20 1.10 4.31
CA LEU A 219 -29.64 1.23 2.96
C LEU A 219 -28.19 1.72 2.99
N THR A 220 -27.88 2.75 3.79
CA THR A 220 -26.52 3.27 3.94
C THR A 220 -25.58 2.22 4.53
N MET A 221 -25.99 1.53 5.61
CA MET A 221 -25.18 0.47 6.22
C MET A 221 -24.97 -0.69 5.25
N ALA A 222 -26.01 -1.16 4.57
CA ALA A 222 -25.91 -2.24 3.60
C ALA A 222 -24.97 -1.88 2.44
N ALA A 223 -25.12 -0.68 1.86
CA ALA A 223 -24.26 -0.19 0.79
C ALA A 223 -22.79 -0.08 1.25
N SER A 224 -22.54 0.50 2.43
CA SER A 224 -21.19 0.64 2.98
C SER A 224 -20.55 -0.71 3.31
N PHE A 225 -21.30 -1.66 3.90
CA PHE A 225 -20.77 -3.00 4.22
C PHE A 225 -20.51 -3.82 2.96
N ALA A 226 -21.43 -3.79 1.99
CA ALA A 226 -21.24 -4.48 0.72
C ALA A 226 -20.05 -3.92 -0.06
N PHE A 227 -19.89 -2.59 -0.07
CA PHE A 227 -18.77 -1.97 -0.77
C PHE A 227 -17.43 -2.19 -0.04
N TRP A 228 -17.40 -2.13 1.30
CA TRP A 228 -16.23 -2.52 2.09
C TRP A 228 -15.83 -3.98 1.80
N TRP A 229 -16.79 -4.90 1.80
CA TRP A 229 -16.56 -6.30 1.45
C TRP A 229 -15.98 -6.43 0.04
N TYR A 230 -16.57 -5.76 -0.95
CA TYR A 230 -16.06 -5.76 -2.32
C TYR A 230 -14.60 -5.28 -2.37
N CYS A 231 -14.31 -4.12 -1.78
CA CYS A 231 -12.97 -3.52 -1.79
C CYS A 231 -11.91 -4.35 -1.05
N VAL A 232 -12.29 -5.05 0.02
CA VAL A 232 -11.34 -5.75 0.89
C VAL A 232 -11.21 -7.22 0.54
N VAL A 233 -12.31 -7.90 0.22
CA VAL A 233 -12.36 -9.35 0.00
C VAL A 233 -12.40 -9.70 -1.49
N THR A 234 -13.18 -8.98 -2.29
CA THR A 234 -13.37 -9.33 -3.71
C THR A 234 -12.27 -8.78 -4.61
N VAL A 235 -11.74 -7.59 -4.33
CA VAL A 235 -10.64 -7.00 -5.09
C VAL A 235 -9.31 -7.57 -4.60
N ASN A 236 -8.68 -8.43 -5.42
CA ASN A 236 -7.41 -9.08 -5.10
C ASN A 236 -6.22 -8.11 -4.92
N ASP A 237 -6.27 -6.98 -5.64
CA ASP A 237 -5.25 -5.93 -5.62
C ASP A 237 -5.47 -5.01 -4.42
N LEU A 238 -4.57 -5.11 -3.42
CA LEU A 238 -4.67 -4.40 -2.14
C LEU A 238 -4.74 -2.88 -2.31
N ILE A 239 -3.98 -2.33 -3.26
CA ILE A 239 -3.89 -0.90 -3.54
C ILE A 239 -5.18 -0.45 -4.23
N LEU A 240 -5.64 -1.19 -5.24
CA LEU A 240 -6.89 -0.89 -5.93
C LEU A 240 -8.09 -0.93 -4.97
N GLY A 241 -8.16 -1.95 -4.10
CA GLY A 241 -9.21 -2.04 -3.08
C GLY A 241 -9.20 -0.86 -2.13
N LEU A 242 -8.01 -0.41 -1.70
CA LEU A 242 -7.85 0.77 -0.86
C LEU A 242 -8.30 2.05 -1.59
N ILE A 243 -7.85 2.26 -2.83
CA ILE A 243 -8.25 3.41 -3.68
C ILE A 243 -9.76 3.53 -3.77
N LEU A 244 -10.44 2.40 -4.07
CA LEU A 244 -11.89 2.36 -4.23
C LEU A 244 -12.60 2.72 -2.92
N TRP A 245 -12.16 2.15 -1.80
CA TRP A 245 -12.71 2.44 -0.48
C TRP A 245 -12.52 3.90 -0.08
N GLU A 246 -11.28 4.41 -0.16
CA GLU A 246 -10.97 5.80 0.22
C GLU A 246 -11.80 6.77 -0.62
N LEU A 247 -11.89 6.59 -1.95
CA LEU A 247 -12.70 7.50 -2.77
C LEU A 247 -14.19 7.52 -2.38
N PHE A 248 -14.77 6.36 -2.04
CA PHE A 248 -16.14 6.30 -1.52
C PHE A 248 -16.27 6.97 -0.15
N HIS A 249 -15.35 6.67 0.76
CA HIS A 249 -15.28 7.23 2.09
C HIS A 249 -15.20 8.77 2.05
N ASP A 250 -14.35 9.30 1.18
CA ASP A 250 -14.06 10.72 1.00
C ASP A 250 -15.25 11.49 0.46
N VAL A 251 -15.95 10.92 -0.53
CA VAL A 251 -17.14 11.55 -1.10
C VAL A 251 -18.22 11.72 -0.03
N GLN A 252 -18.48 10.67 0.76
CA GLN A 252 -19.44 10.73 1.86
C GLN A 252 -19.03 11.75 2.93
N TYR A 253 -17.75 11.70 3.33
CA TYR A 253 -17.19 12.55 4.36
C TYR A 253 -17.21 14.03 3.97
N ASN A 254 -16.63 14.39 2.82
CA ASN A 254 -16.54 15.77 2.35
C ASN A 254 -17.93 16.38 2.14
N THR A 255 -18.88 15.58 1.64
CA THR A 255 -20.27 16.01 1.48
C THR A 255 -20.90 16.38 2.82
N LEU A 256 -20.73 15.55 3.85
CA LEU A 256 -21.27 15.82 5.18
C LEU A 256 -20.62 17.04 5.84
N VAL A 257 -19.29 17.14 5.80
CA VAL A 257 -18.56 18.25 6.44
C VAL A 257 -18.90 19.59 5.78
N TRP A 258 -18.96 19.61 4.45
CA TRP A 258 -19.38 20.80 3.70
C TRP A 258 -20.77 21.27 4.12
N MET A 259 -21.74 20.35 4.14
CA MET A 259 -23.11 20.66 4.56
C MET A 259 -23.15 21.18 6.01
N PHE A 260 -22.47 20.49 6.92
CA PHE A 260 -22.43 20.85 8.34
C PHE A 260 -21.89 22.27 8.53
N GLN A 261 -20.75 22.60 7.90
CA GLN A 261 -20.14 23.92 8.02
C GLN A 261 -21.00 25.02 7.39
N ARG A 262 -21.61 24.74 6.23
CA ARG A 262 -22.54 25.67 5.58
C ARG A 262 -23.75 25.96 6.46
N GLN A 263 -24.36 24.93 7.04
CA GLN A 263 -25.50 25.07 7.92
C GLN A 263 -25.16 25.85 9.20
N ARG A 264 -23.95 25.70 9.73
CA ARG A 264 -23.47 26.53 10.85
C ARG A 264 -23.38 28.01 10.47
N VAL A 265 -22.88 28.31 9.27
CA VAL A 265 -22.76 29.71 8.79
C VAL A 265 -24.13 30.33 8.55
N GLU A 266 -25.02 29.62 7.86
CA GLU A 266 -26.39 30.06 7.56
C GLU A 266 -27.21 30.30 8.83
N ARG A 267 -26.98 29.51 9.88
CA ARG A 267 -27.66 29.64 11.18
C ARG A 267 -26.90 30.48 12.21
N HIS A 268 -25.80 31.11 11.83
CA HIS A 268 -24.96 31.94 12.70
C HIS A 268 -24.51 31.25 14.01
N LEU A 269 -24.17 29.96 13.94
CA LEU A 269 -23.82 29.12 15.10
C LEU A 269 -22.36 29.31 15.54
N GLY A 270 -22.03 30.49 16.07
CA GLY A 270 -20.71 30.80 16.63
C GLY A 270 -19.58 30.62 15.62
N VAL A 271 -19.79 31.09 14.39
CA VAL A 271 -18.87 30.91 13.26
C VAL A 271 -17.82 32.01 13.15
N SER A 272 -16.58 31.64 12.82
CA SER A 272 -15.47 32.58 12.63
C SER A 272 -15.51 33.30 11.27
N VAL A 273 -14.60 34.28 11.10
CA VAL A 273 -14.40 35.00 9.83
C VAL A 273 -14.00 34.03 8.71
N VAL A 274 -13.13 33.06 9.01
CA VAL A 274 -12.69 32.05 8.05
C VAL A 274 -13.86 31.17 7.62
N GLU A 275 -14.69 30.70 8.55
CA GLU A 275 -15.88 29.90 8.22
C GLU A 275 -16.87 30.71 7.37
N LYS A 276 -17.12 31.98 7.72
CA LYS A 276 -17.97 32.88 6.93
C LYS A 276 -17.42 33.12 5.52
N ALA A 277 -16.10 33.20 5.36
CA ALA A 277 -15.45 33.39 4.06
C ALA A 277 -15.55 32.13 3.18
N LEU A 278 -15.35 30.94 3.76
CA LEU A 278 -15.34 29.69 3.02
C LEU A 278 -16.73 29.09 2.77
N PHE A 279 -17.66 29.19 3.73
CA PHE A 279 -18.94 28.45 3.70
C PHE A 279 -20.19 29.34 3.68
N GLY A 280 -20.04 30.66 3.60
CA GLY A 280 -21.17 31.59 3.44
C GLY A 280 -21.81 31.56 2.04
N PRO A 281 -22.76 32.46 1.75
CA PRO A 281 -23.45 32.51 0.47
C PRO A 281 -22.56 33.04 -0.66
N GLY A 282 -22.55 32.38 -1.82
CA GLY A 282 -21.84 32.85 -3.02
C GLY A 282 -21.51 31.73 -4.00
N THR A 283 -21.56 32.04 -5.29
CA THR A 283 -21.14 31.14 -6.38
C THR A 283 -19.61 30.98 -6.36
N GLY A 284 -19.11 29.75 -6.35
CA GLY A 284 -17.67 29.47 -6.42
C GLY A 284 -16.98 29.08 -5.11
N ARG A 285 -17.64 29.21 -3.94
CA ARG A 285 -17.06 28.81 -2.64
C ARG A 285 -16.78 27.32 -2.53
N LEU A 286 -17.65 26.48 -3.09
CA LEU A 286 -17.43 25.03 -3.18
C LEU A 286 -16.18 24.72 -4.04
N ALA A 287 -15.95 25.49 -5.11
CA ALA A 287 -14.76 25.32 -5.93
C ALA A 287 -13.49 25.73 -5.18
N VAL A 288 -13.51 26.85 -4.44
CA VAL A 288 -12.38 27.24 -3.56
C VAL A 288 -12.09 26.15 -2.52
N TYR A 289 -13.13 25.61 -1.89
CA TYR A 289 -12.98 24.52 -0.93
C TYR A 289 -12.36 23.26 -1.56
N GLY A 290 -12.84 22.87 -2.75
CA GLY A 290 -12.24 21.78 -3.53
C GLY A 290 -10.79 22.04 -3.90
N LEU A 291 -10.45 23.26 -4.33
CA LEU A 291 -9.07 23.65 -4.65
C LEU A 291 -8.15 23.60 -3.43
N LEU A 292 -8.63 23.96 -2.24
CA LEU A 292 -7.87 23.83 -1.00
C LEU A 292 -7.61 22.37 -0.64
N ILE A 293 -8.61 21.49 -0.79
CA ILE A 293 -8.45 20.04 -0.61
C ILE A 293 -7.41 19.50 -1.58
N LEU A 294 -7.47 19.90 -2.86
CA LEU A 294 -6.49 19.49 -3.87
C LEU A 294 -5.08 20.04 -3.54
N ALA A 295 -4.97 21.31 -3.15
CA ALA A 295 -3.69 21.91 -2.79
C ALA A 295 -3.03 21.21 -1.58
N TYR A 296 -3.83 20.87 -0.56
CA TYR A 296 -3.36 20.09 0.58
C TYR A 296 -2.99 18.66 0.16
N GLY A 297 -3.84 18.02 -0.64
CA GLY A 297 -3.61 16.68 -1.20
C GLY A 297 -2.36 16.57 -2.07
N TYR A 298 -1.97 17.64 -2.75
CA TYR A 298 -0.73 17.70 -3.54
C TYR A 298 0.52 17.46 -2.68
N ILE A 299 0.50 17.84 -1.40
CA ILE A 299 1.58 17.49 -0.46
C ILE A 299 1.66 15.97 -0.30
N GLY A 300 0.52 15.30 -0.16
CA GLY A 300 0.41 13.84 -0.10
C GLY A 300 0.92 13.15 -1.37
N VAL A 301 0.59 13.70 -2.54
CA VAL A 301 1.09 13.22 -3.84
C VAL A 301 2.61 13.32 -3.91
N LYS A 302 3.17 14.49 -3.57
CA LYS A 302 4.63 14.71 -3.58
C LYS A 302 5.36 13.78 -2.62
N ALA A 303 4.80 13.53 -1.44
CA ALA A 303 5.35 12.58 -0.49
C ALA A 303 5.35 11.15 -1.05
N SER A 304 4.24 10.72 -1.64
CA SER A 304 4.07 9.37 -2.20
C SER A 304 5.04 9.10 -3.35
N PHE A 305 5.21 10.06 -4.26
CA PHE A 305 6.21 9.92 -5.35
C PHE A 305 7.66 10.08 -4.87
N ALA A 306 7.89 10.85 -3.80
CA ALA A 306 9.22 10.94 -3.21
C ALA A 306 9.64 9.61 -2.56
N SER A 307 8.73 8.86 -1.93
CA SER A 307 9.04 7.56 -1.34
C SER A 307 9.35 6.46 -2.37
N VAL A 308 8.80 6.52 -3.58
CA VAL A 308 8.99 5.49 -4.62
C VAL A 308 10.33 5.66 -5.37
N ASN A 309 10.89 6.87 -5.42
CA ASN A 309 12.06 7.20 -6.25
C ASN A 309 13.38 7.34 -5.47
N LEU A 310 13.46 6.88 -4.22
CA LEU A 310 14.69 6.97 -3.43
C LEU A 310 15.54 5.70 -3.59
N PRO A 311 16.81 5.83 -4.00
CA PRO A 311 17.78 4.76 -3.87
C PRO A 311 17.80 4.26 -2.42
N GLU A 312 17.90 2.95 -2.22
CA GLU A 312 17.87 2.28 -0.91
C GLU A 312 18.87 2.89 0.10
N LYS A 313 20.01 3.40 -0.40
CA LYS A 313 21.04 4.14 0.38
C LYS A 313 20.60 5.49 0.97
N LEU A 314 19.50 6.09 0.50
CA LEU A 314 18.96 7.37 1.00
C LEU A 314 17.84 7.17 2.03
N LEU A 315 17.34 5.95 2.20
CA LEU A 315 16.40 5.58 3.27
C LEU A 315 17.09 5.51 4.65
N THR A 316 18.41 5.36 4.67
CA THR A 316 19.23 5.33 5.90
C THR A 316 19.71 6.71 6.35
N GLN A 317 19.44 7.79 5.61
CA GLN A 317 19.70 9.17 6.04
C GLN A 317 18.37 9.93 6.24
N PRO A 318 18.28 10.85 7.23
CA PRO A 318 17.09 11.67 7.45
C PRO A 318 16.88 12.63 6.26
N SER A 319 16.16 12.16 5.25
CA SER A 319 15.83 12.90 4.04
C SER A 319 14.46 13.60 4.17
N ALA A 320 14.22 14.61 3.32
CA ALA A 320 12.98 15.40 3.33
C ALA A 320 11.72 14.54 3.05
N SER A 321 11.86 13.44 2.32
CA SER A 321 10.77 12.49 2.01
C SER A 321 10.28 11.73 3.25
N LEU A 322 11.18 11.34 4.15
CA LEU A 322 10.82 10.70 5.43
C LEU A 322 10.02 11.66 6.31
N TRP A 323 10.35 12.96 6.30
CA TRP A 323 9.57 13.98 7.02
C TRP A 323 8.17 14.19 6.44
N LEU A 324 8.00 14.12 5.12
CA LEU A 324 6.69 14.19 4.49
C LEU A 324 5.80 13.00 4.88
N LEU A 325 6.36 11.79 4.93
CA LEU A 325 5.63 10.60 5.38
C LEU A 325 5.16 10.73 6.85
N ARG A 326 6.00 11.31 7.72
CA ARG A 326 5.62 11.60 9.12
C ARG A 326 4.45 12.57 9.22
N ILE A 327 4.47 13.63 8.42
CA ILE A 327 3.37 14.60 8.34
C ILE A 327 2.08 13.90 7.89
N ILE A 328 2.17 12.96 6.95
CA ILE A 328 1.02 12.15 6.51
C ILE A 328 0.44 11.31 7.64
N ILE A 329 1.29 10.57 8.36
CA ILE A 329 0.86 9.73 9.48
C ILE A 329 0.22 10.57 10.59
N VAL A 330 0.85 11.68 10.97
CA VAL A 330 0.32 12.60 11.99
C VAL A 330 -1.01 13.21 11.53
N SER A 331 -1.08 13.63 10.28
CA SER A 331 -2.31 14.18 9.69
C SER A 331 -3.44 13.15 9.72
N ALA A 332 -3.19 11.90 9.32
CA ALA A 332 -4.17 10.82 9.37
C ALA A 332 -4.69 10.61 10.80
N ILE A 333 -3.79 10.39 11.77
CA ILE A 333 -4.18 10.18 13.19
C ILE A 333 -5.01 11.35 13.72
N LEU A 334 -4.62 12.59 13.42
CA LEU A 334 -5.33 13.79 13.87
C LEU A 334 -6.68 13.95 13.18
N HIS A 335 -6.76 13.72 11.86
CA HIS A 335 -7.99 13.78 11.08
C HIS A 335 -9.06 12.87 11.69
N PHE A 336 -8.71 11.60 11.88
CA PHE A 336 -9.60 10.61 12.49
C PHE A 336 -10.06 11.02 13.91
N TYR A 337 -9.21 11.69 14.68
CA TYR A 337 -9.58 12.21 15.99
C TYR A 337 -10.54 13.40 15.89
N TYR A 338 -10.28 14.32 14.98
CA TYR A 338 -11.08 15.52 14.78
C TYR A 338 -12.45 15.20 14.17
N ASP A 339 -12.59 14.13 13.40
CA ASP A 339 -13.88 13.79 12.79
C ASP A 339 -14.86 13.07 13.69
N GLY A 340 -14.50 12.93 14.95
CA GLY A 340 -15.40 12.39 15.96
C GLY A 340 -16.70 13.14 16.19
N PHE A 341 -16.95 14.27 15.53
CA PHE A 341 -18.25 14.93 15.56
C PHE A 341 -19.35 14.11 14.88
N ILE A 342 -19.04 13.35 13.82
CA ILE A 342 -20.03 12.57 13.03
C ILE A 342 -20.74 11.55 13.93
N TRP A 343 -20.02 10.96 14.88
CA TRP A 343 -20.59 10.01 15.85
C TRP A 343 -20.86 10.61 17.25
N LYS A 344 -20.80 11.94 17.43
CA LYS A 344 -21.13 12.64 18.69
C LYS A 344 -22.45 13.42 18.65
N ILE A 345 -23.45 12.87 17.96
CA ILE A 345 -24.80 13.47 17.75
C ILE A 345 -25.58 13.74 19.04
N ARG A 346 -25.10 13.30 20.20
CA ARG A 346 -25.68 13.65 21.51
C ARG A 346 -25.37 15.10 21.91
N GLU A 347 -24.32 15.71 21.35
CA GLU A 347 -23.91 17.07 21.66
C GLU A 347 -24.85 18.09 21.00
N SER A 348 -25.32 19.07 21.77
CA SER A 348 -26.31 20.06 21.31
C SER A 348 -25.78 20.94 20.16
N SER A 349 -24.51 21.34 20.21
CA SER A 349 -23.85 22.10 19.14
C SER A 349 -23.82 21.33 17.83
N ILE A 350 -23.48 20.04 17.88
CA ILE A 350 -23.46 19.15 16.71
C ILE A 350 -24.88 18.96 16.15
N ARG A 351 -25.88 18.81 17.02
CA ARG A 351 -27.28 18.71 16.57
C ARG A 351 -27.74 19.97 15.84
N LYS A 352 -27.40 21.14 16.37
CA LYS A 352 -27.73 22.43 15.73
C LYS A 352 -27.06 22.58 14.36
N GLY A 353 -25.79 22.18 14.25
CA GLY A 353 -25.02 22.19 13.00
C GLY A 353 -25.45 21.15 11.96
N LEU A 354 -26.12 20.05 12.38
CA LEU A 354 -26.72 19.04 11.49
C LEU A 354 -28.19 19.31 11.16
N GLY A 355 -28.73 20.44 11.62
CA GLY A 355 -30.04 20.90 11.17
C GLY A 355 -31.21 20.48 12.05
N PHE A 356 -30.98 19.74 13.12
CA PHE A 356 -32.04 19.25 14.00
C PHE A 356 -32.74 20.41 14.75
N GLN A 357 -34.06 20.30 14.94
CA GLN A 357 -34.82 21.15 15.86
C GLN A 357 -34.51 20.76 17.32
N GLU A 358 -34.61 21.70 18.27
CA GLU A 358 -34.25 21.45 19.67
C GLU A 358 -35.09 20.30 20.26
N ALA A 359 -34.41 19.29 20.81
CA ALA A 359 -35.04 18.22 21.58
C ALA A 359 -35.10 18.61 23.06
N LYS A 360 -36.21 18.30 23.74
CA LYS A 360 -36.48 18.59 25.16
C LYS A 360 -35.46 18.01 26.17
N THR A 361 -34.47 17.22 25.73
CA THR A 361 -33.53 16.49 26.59
C THR A 361 -32.07 16.73 26.18
N ALA A 362 -31.65 17.99 26.13
CA ALA A 362 -30.21 18.28 26.13
C ALA A 362 -29.65 17.96 27.52
N VAL A 363 -28.76 16.97 27.62
CA VAL A 363 -28.08 16.66 28.89
C VAL A 363 -27.01 17.74 29.13
N PRO A 364 -27.00 18.44 30.28
CA PRO A 364 -25.97 19.44 30.59
C PRO A 364 -24.57 18.81 30.64
N GLU A 365 -23.56 19.51 30.11
CA GLU A 365 -22.19 19.01 30.06
C GLU A 365 -21.53 18.98 31.45
N PRO A 366 -20.82 17.90 31.83
CA PRO A 366 -20.05 17.85 33.07
C PRO A 366 -18.78 18.72 33.04
N ALA A 367 -18.25 19.06 34.22
CA ALA A 367 -17.17 20.02 34.44
C ALA A 367 -15.83 19.73 33.71
N ARG A 368 -15.09 20.80 33.36
CA ARG A 368 -13.88 20.79 32.50
C ARG A 368 -12.73 19.89 32.99
N LEU A 369 -12.43 19.86 34.30
CA LEU A 369 -11.23 19.19 34.84
C LEU A 369 -11.34 17.66 34.91
N GLN A 370 -12.50 17.11 35.29
CA GLN A 370 -12.77 15.65 35.29
C GLN A 370 -12.69 15.02 33.89
N ARG A 371 -12.76 15.85 32.83
CA ARG A 371 -12.83 15.45 31.41
C ARG A 371 -11.45 15.27 30.76
N SER A 372 -10.36 15.83 31.31
CA SER A 372 -9.02 15.75 30.69
C SER A 372 -8.33 14.42 30.96
N TRP A 373 -8.21 14.02 32.23
CA TRP A 373 -7.53 12.79 32.66
C TRP A 373 -8.25 11.51 32.20
N ARG A 374 -9.59 11.46 32.30
CA ARG A 374 -10.39 10.33 31.79
C ARG A 374 -10.25 10.15 30.28
N HIS A 375 -10.03 11.24 29.54
CA HIS A 375 -9.81 11.19 28.10
C HIS A 375 -8.37 10.81 27.75
N ALA A 376 -7.39 11.32 28.48
CA ALA A 376 -5.98 10.91 28.36
C ALA A 376 -5.82 9.40 28.63
N TRP A 377 -6.50 8.86 29.65
CA TRP A 377 -6.53 7.42 29.92
C TRP A 377 -7.09 6.60 28.76
N LYS A 378 -8.09 7.10 28.02
CA LYS A 378 -8.60 6.36 26.84
C LYS A 378 -7.56 6.21 25.74
N TRP A 379 -6.59 7.12 25.66
CA TRP A 379 -5.48 7.02 24.72
C TRP A 379 -4.42 6.02 25.16
N SER A 380 -4.37 5.58 26.43
CA SER A 380 -3.41 4.54 26.85
C SER A 380 -3.65 3.22 26.11
N PHE A 381 -4.91 2.89 25.79
CA PHE A 381 -5.26 1.73 24.96
C PHE A 381 -4.66 1.75 23.55
N PHE A 382 -4.22 2.92 23.09
CA PHE A 382 -3.54 3.07 21.80
C PHE A 382 -2.03 3.29 21.99
N ALA A 383 -1.65 4.22 22.87
CA ALA A 383 -0.26 4.59 23.08
C ALA A 383 0.58 3.48 23.71
N VAL A 384 0.01 2.70 24.65
CA VAL A 384 0.75 1.62 25.33
C VAL A 384 1.08 0.48 24.36
N PRO A 385 0.13 -0.09 23.58
CA PRO A 385 0.48 -1.10 22.59
C PRO A 385 1.53 -0.63 21.57
N VAL A 386 1.42 0.61 21.06
CA VAL A 386 2.40 1.18 20.12
C VAL A 386 3.78 1.32 20.77
N ALA A 387 3.84 1.76 22.02
CA ALA A 387 5.09 1.86 22.76
C ALA A 387 5.70 0.50 23.07
N LEU A 388 4.90 -0.50 23.45
CA LEU A 388 5.35 -1.87 23.72
C LEU A 388 5.88 -2.56 22.46
N LEU A 389 5.17 -2.41 21.33
CA LEU A 389 5.62 -2.88 20.02
C LEU A 389 6.94 -2.22 19.63
N GLY A 390 7.01 -0.88 19.70
CA GLY A 390 8.24 -0.15 19.43
C GLY A 390 9.40 -0.55 20.35
N TYR A 391 9.13 -0.79 21.63
CA TYR A 391 10.11 -1.27 22.60
C TYR A 391 10.63 -2.67 22.27
N SER A 392 9.74 -3.62 21.98
CA SER A 392 10.14 -4.98 21.58
C SER A 392 10.94 -4.95 20.29
N GLN A 393 10.48 -4.23 19.26
CA GLN A 393 11.21 -4.10 18.00
C GLN A 393 12.62 -3.49 18.20
N TYR A 394 12.74 -2.52 19.10
CA TYR A 394 14.04 -1.89 19.41
C TYR A 394 15.01 -2.85 20.11
N HIS A 395 14.51 -3.66 21.05
CA HIS A 395 15.34 -4.55 21.87
C HIS A 395 15.64 -5.91 21.24
N ASP A 396 14.63 -6.52 20.62
CA ASP A 396 14.73 -7.88 20.04
C ASP A 396 15.28 -7.85 18.60
N GLY A 397 15.45 -6.65 18.03
CA GLY A 397 15.88 -6.42 16.66
C GLY A 397 14.74 -6.51 15.64
N MET A 398 15.00 -6.06 14.41
CA MET A 398 14.05 -6.13 13.28
C MET A 398 13.78 -7.54 12.76
N ALA A 399 14.52 -8.55 13.23
CA ALA A 399 14.45 -9.89 12.69
C ALA A 399 13.38 -10.69 13.45
N PRO A 400 12.14 -10.79 12.95
CA PRO A 400 11.32 -11.90 13.38
C PRO A 400 12.11 -13.18 13.07
N PRO A 401 12.06 -14.21 13.93
CA PRO A 401 12.86 -15.40 13.70
C PRO A 401 12.57 -15.98 12.31
N PRO A 402 13.53 -16.69 11.71
CA PRO A 402 13.38 -17.41 10.45
C PRO A 402 12.05 -18.21 10.30
N SER A 403 11.39 -18.54 11.43
CA SER A 403 10.05 -19.11 11.53
C SER A 403 8.86 -18.20 11.17
N LEU A 404 9.06 -16.91 10.82
CA LEU A 404 7.94 -16.00 10.55
C LEU A 404 7.28 -16.27 9.21
N ALA A 405 8.09 -16.42 8.17
CA ALA A 405 7.60 -16.57 6.81
C ALA A 405 6.76 -17.87 6.69
N SER A 406 7.24 -18.95 7.31
CA SER A 406 6.50 -20.21 7.45
C SER A 406 5.25 -20.08 8.34
N ASN A 407 5.34 -19.37 9.46
CA ASN A 407 4.15 -19.10 10.28
C ASN A 407 3.06 -18.36 9.49
N LEU A 408 3.43 -17.40 8.64
CA LEU A 408 2.48 -16.65 7.82
C LEU A 408 1.81 -17.52 6.75
N SER A 409 2.56 -18.40 6.08
CA SER A 409 1.98 -19.32 5.08
C SER A 409 1.05 -20.36 5.72
N GLU A 410 1.38 -20.84 6.93
CA GLU A 410 0.50 -21.74 7.70
C GLU A 410 -0.74 -21.04 8.29
N ALA A 411 -0.56 -19.82 8.82
CA ALA A 411 -1.64 -19.04 9.44
C ALA A 411 -2.64 -18.51 8.42
N ILE A 412 -2.16 -18.19 7.21
CA ILE A 412 -2.95 -17.54 6.15
C ILE A 412 -2.73 -18.31 4.83
N PRO A 413 -3.17 -19.57 4.75
CA PRO A 413 -2.83 -20.48 3.65
C PRO A 413 -3.53 -20.15 2.33
N GLN A 414 -4.39 -19.13 2.29
CA GLN A 414 -4.96 -18.60 1.04
C GLN A 414 -4.23 -17.34 0.53
N SER A 415 -3.21 -16.87 1.26
CA SER A 415 -2.46 -15.67 0.87
C SER A 415 -1.28 -16.06 -0.01
N TRP A 416 -1.37 -15.74 -1.30
CA TRP A 416 -0.24 -15.88 -2.22
C TRP A 416 1.01 -15.13 -1.73
N LEU A 417 0.83 -13.99 -1.05
CA LEU A 417 1.93 -13.18 -0.54
C LEU A 417 2.58 -13.81 0.70
N ALA A 418 1.81 -14.56 1.50
CA ALA A 418 2.35 -15.37 2.59
C ALA A 418 3.22 -16.51 2.06
N HIS A 419 2.70 -17.25 1.08
CA HIS A 419 3.44 -18.29 0.37
C HIS A 419 4.70 -17.74 -0.32
N PHE A 420 4.61 -16.60 -1.01
CA PHE A 420 5.77 -16.01 -1.68
C PHE A 420 6.86 -15.64 -0.67
N THR A 421 6.45 -15.05 0.46
CA THR A 421 7.37 -14.70 1.56
C THR A 421 8.05 -15.94 2.14
N ALA A 422 7.30 -17.02 2.36
CA ALA A 422 7.83 -18.32 2.80
C ALA A 422 8.78 -18.93 1.78
N GLY A 423 8.44 -18.87 0.49
CA GLY A 423 9.27 -19.36 -0.61
C GLY A 423 10.63 -18.68 -0.67
N THR A 424 10.65 -17.35 -0.60
CA THR A 424 11.89 -16.56 -0.58
C THR A 424 12.74 -16.89 0.64
N TYR A 425 12.12 -17.00 1.81
CA TYR A 425 12.83 -17.41 3.01
C TYR A 425 13.47 -18.81 2.87
N TYR A 426 12.75 -19.80 2.33
CA TYR A 426 13.29 -21.13 2.13
C TYR A 426 14.38 -21.17 1.06
N GLN A 427 14.26 -20.38 -0.01
CA GLN A 427 15.28 -20.27 -1.05
C GLN A 427 16.59 -19.70 -0.48
N GLU A 428 16.51 -18.59 0.27
CA GLU A 428 17.67 -17.99 0.94
C GLU A 428 18.31 -18.92 1.98
N SER A 429 17.50 -19.76 2.62
CA SER A 429 17.94 -20.76 3.60
C SER A 429 18.46 -22.06 2.95
N GLY A 430 18.43 -22.17 1.62
CA GLY A 430 18.88 -23.35 0.87
C GLY A 430 17.92 -24.55 0.84
N PHE A 431 16.70 -24.41 1.38
CA PHE A 431 15.67 -25.46 1.37
C PHE A 431 14.85 -25.41 0.07
N MET A 432 15.48 -25.77 -1.05
CA MET A 432 14.90 -25.61 -2.40
C MET A 432 13.55 -26.32 -2.60
N ASP A 433 13.37 -27.54 -2.08
CA ASP A 433 12.09 -28.27 -2.20
C ASP A 433 10.91 -27.54 -1.53
N LYS A 434 11.18 -26.93 -0.37
CA LYS A 434 10.17 -26.14 0.36
C LYS A 434 9.89 -24.83 -0.38
N ALA A 435 10.95 -24.16 -0.86
CA ALA A 435 10.82 -22.94 -1.63
C ALA A 435 9.96 -23.15 -2.88
N ARG A 436 10.21 -24.25 -3.60
CA ARG A 436 9.39 -24.68 -4.75
C ARG A 436 7.92 -24.83 -4.37
N THR A 437 7.62 -25.59 -3.33
CA THR A 437 6.25 -25.85 -2.87
C THR A 437 5.52 -24.54 -2.56
N GLU A 438 6.21 -23.61 -1.90
CA GLU A 438 5.66 -22.30 -1.55
C GLU A 438 5.48 -21.37 -2.77
N TYR A 439 6.37 -21.40 -3.76
CA TYR A 439 6.18 -20.66 -5.01
C TYR A 439 5.09 -21.26 -5.91
N GLU A 440 4.93 -22.58 -5.94
CA GLU A 440 3.79 -23.23 -6.58
C GLU A 440 2.47 -22.85 -5.90
N ALA A 441 2.44 -22.78 -4.57
CA ALA A 441 1.28 -22.28 -3.82
C ALA A 441 1.02 -20.79 -4.09
N THR A 442 2.06 -19.97 -4.22
CA THR A 442 1.95 -18.56 -4.62
C THR A 442 1.21 -18.44 -5.94
N LEU A 443 1.63 -19.20 -6.96
CA LEU A 443 1.03 -19.16 -8.30
C LEU A 443 -0.34 -19.84 -8.35
N ARG A 444 -0.66 -20.75 -7.43
CA ARG A 444 -2.01 -21.31 -7.28
C ARG A 444 -3.02 -20.23 -6.87
N TYR A 445 -2.64 -19.32 -5.97
CA TYR A 445 -3.52 -18.26 -5.46
C TYR A 445 -3.40 -16.94 -6.24
N ASN A 446 -2.29 -16.71 -6.93
CA ASN A 446 -2.11 -15.58 -7.84
C ASN A 446 -1.33 -16.02 -9.10
N PRO A 447 -2.03 -16.58 -10.10
CA PRO A 447 -1.41 -17.08 -11.34
C PRO A 447 -0.76 -16.00 -12.21
N ASP A 448 -1.07 -14.73 -11.97
CA ASP A 448 -0.54 -13.60 -12.74
C ASP A 448 0.58 -12.86 -11.97
N TYR A 449 1.15 -13.49 -10.93
CA TYR A 449 2.25 -12.90 -10.17
C TYR A 449 3.60 -13.10 -10.87
N ALA A 450 4.07 -12.06 -11.56
CA ALA A 450 5.30 -12.09 -12.37
C ALA A 450 6.55 -12.53 -11.59
N LEU A 451 6.71 -12.08 -10.34
CA LEU A 451 7.85 -12.47 -9.50
C LEU A 451 7.74 -13.93 -9.03
N GLY A 452 6.53 -14.44 -8.77
CA GLY A 452 6.33 -15.85 -8.45
C GLY A 452 6.75 -16.78 -9.59
N HIS A 453 6.42 -16.39 -10.83
CA HIS A 453 6.90 -17.10 -12.02
C HIS A 453 8.42 -17.04 -12.14
N MET A 454 9.03 -15.88 -11.93
CA MET A 454 10.48 -15.71 -12.00
C MET A 454 11.22 -16.56 -10.96
N SER A 455 10.77 -16.56 -9.70
CA SER A 455 11.38 -17.34 -8.62
C SER A 455 11.22 -18.84 -8.83
N LEU A 456 10.05 -19.31 -9.26
CA LEU A 456 9.87 -20.72 -9.59
C LEU A 456 10.73 -21.15 -10.78
N ALA A 457 10.91 -20.28 -11.79
CA ALA A 457 11.78 -20.56 -12.92
C ALA A 457 13.25 -20.73 -12.51
N GLU A 458 13.74 -19.92 -11.56
CA GLU A 458 15.10 -20.02 -11.03
C GLU A 458 15.32 -21.37 -10.33
N ILE A 459 14.36 -21.83 -9.52
CA ILE A 459 14.43 -23.14 -8.88
C ILE A 459 14.44 -24.26 -9.92
N LEU A 460 13.50 -24.25 -10.87
CA LEU A 460 13.41 -25.28 -11.91
C LEU A 460 14.69 -25.35 -12.75
N TYR A 461 15.30 -24.20 -13.05
CA TYR A 461 16.57 -24.14 -13.76
C TYR A 461 17.70 -24.81 -12.97
N ASN A 462 17.78 -24.55 -11.66
CA ASN A 462 18.80 -25.15 -10.78
C ASN A 462 18.60 -26.66 -10.60
N GLU A 463 17.36 -27.15 -10.70
CA GLU A 463 17.02 -28.57 -10.71
C GLU A 463 17.28 -29.26 -12.07
N GLY A 464 17.60 -28.49 -13.11
CA GLY A 464 17.86 -28.98 -14.47
C GLY A 464 16.63 -29.04 -15.37
N ASP A 465 15.44 -28.64 -14.91
CA ASP A 465 14.25 -28.48 -15.75
C ASP A 465 14.29 -27.15 -16.52
N ALA A 466 15.14 -27.11 -17.55
CA ALA A 466 15.29 -25.96 -18.42
C ALA A 466 14.00 -25.59 -19.18
N THR A 467 13.14 -26.57 -19.46
CA THR A 467 11.88 -26.35 -20.20
C THR A 467 10.84 -25.68 -19.31
N GLY A 468 10.65 -26.19 -18.09
CA GLY A 468 9.79 -25.56 -17.09
C GLY A 468 10.27 -24.15 -16.75
N ALA A 469 11.57 -23.97 -16.52
CA ALA A 469 12.16 -22.66 -16.24
C ALA A 469 11.88 -21.65 -17.37
N LEU A 470 12.04 -22.06 -18.62
CA LEU A 470 11.79 -21.20 -19.77
C LEU A 470 10.34 -20.74 -19.83
N ASN A 471 9.38 -21.65 -19.66
CA ASN A 471 7.95 -21.33 -19.67
C ASN A 471 7.61 -20.30 -18.58
N HIS A 472 8.12 -20.49 -17.37
CA HIS A 472 7.87 -19.57 -16.27
C HIS A 472 8.56 -18.21 -16.45
N PHE A 473 9.81 -18.15 -16.94
CA PHE A 473 10.44 -16.85 -17.25
C PHE A 473 9.72 -16.09 -18.37
N GLN A 474 9.26 -16.78 -19.42
CA GLN A 474 8.46 -16.18 -20.48
C GLN A 474 7.17 -15.58 -19.90
N ARG A 475 6.43 -16.35 -19.10
CA ARG A 475 5.21 -15.88 -18.45
C ARG A 475 5.48 -14.67 -17.53
N SER A 476 6.57 -14.66 -16.79
CA SER A 476 6.98 -13.51 -15.97
C SER A 476 7.17 -12.23 -16.80
N VAL A 477 7.87 -12.32 -17.94
CA VAL A 477 8.10 -11.18 -18.85
C VAL A 477 6.83 -10.74 -19.58
N GLU A 478 5.91 -11.66 -19.88
CA GLU A 478 4.59 -11.33 -20.43
C GLU A 478 3.75 -10.49 -19.44
N LEU A 479 3.78 -10.89 -18.16
CA LEU A 479 3.05 -10.26 -17.07
C LEU A 479 3.67 -8.90 -16.68
N ASP A 480 5.00 -8.80 -16.65
CA ASP A 480 5.73 -7.55 -16.43
C ASP A 480 6.74 -7.27 -17.54
N ARG A 481 6.24 -6.57 -18.57
CA ARG A 481 7.06 -6.18 -19.73
C ARG A 481 8.11 -5.12 -19.41
N ALA A 482 7.98 -4.41 -18.29
CA ALA A 482 8.92 -3.39 -17.84
C ALA A 482 10.02 -3.96 -16.93
N SER A 483 9.96 -5.25 -16.60
CA SER A 483 10.98 -5.90 -15.78
C SER A 483 12.30 -6.06 -16.53
N VAL A 484 13.28 -5.20 -16.22
CA VAL A 484 14.67 -5.36 -16.67
C VAL A 484 15.23 -6.71 -16.20
N GLN A 485 15.00 -7.03 -14.92
CA GLN A 485 15.46 -8.26 -14.28
C GLN A 485 14.86 -9.51 -14.93
N GLY A 486 13.54 -9.54 -15.15
CA GLY A 486 12.86 -10.68 -15.79
C GLY A 486 13.37 -10.92 -17.22
N ARG A 487 13.51 -9.85 -18.02
CA ARG A 487 14.07 -9.95 -19.38
C ARG A 487 15.50 -10.44 -19.39
N ARG A 488 16.33 -9.96 -18.45
CA ARG A 488 17.72 -10.39 -18.29
C ARG A 488 17.82 -11.88 -17.98
N ASN A 489 17.04 -12.36 -17.01
CA ASN A 489 17.03 -13.77 -16.60
C ASN A 489 16.56 -14.68 -17.75
N LEU A 490 15.48 -14.29 -18.44
CA LEU A 490 15.01 -15.00 -19.64
C LEU A 490 16.11 -15.05 -20.72
N ALA A 491 16.77 -13.93 -20.99
CA ALA A 491 17.82 -13.85 -22.00
C ALA A 491 19.03 -14.74 -21.66
N TYR A 492 19.44 -14.80 -20.39
CA TYR A 492 20.50 -15.70 -19.95
C TYR A 492 20.12 -17.17 -20.13
N LEU A 493 18.88 -17.56 -19.80
CA LEU A 493 18.40 -18.92 -20.04
C LEU A 493 18.36 -19.26 -21.53
N LEU A 494 17.94 -18.30 -22.38
CA LEU A 494 17.94 -18.47 -23.83
C LEU A 494 19.36 -18.67 -24.38
N ILE A 495 20.37 -17.94 -23.88
CA ILE A 495 21.78 -18.21 -24.22
C ILE A 495 22.17 -19.65 -23.85
N LYS A 496 21.84 -20.10 -22.64
CA LYS A 496 22.16 -21.47 -22.18
C LYS A 496 21.47 -22.53 -23.03
N SER A 497 20.28 -22.23 -23.54
CA SER A 497 19.49 -23.10 -24.41
C SER A 497 19.88 -23.01 -25.90
N GLY A 498 20.91 -22.25 -26.25
CA GLY A 498 21.36 -22.08 -27.64
C GLY A 498 20.50 -21.14 -28.50
N ARG A 499 19.49 -20.48 -27.91
CA ARG A 499 18.52 -19.60 -28.58
C ARG A 499 19.03 -18.16 -28.62
N PHE A 500 20.15 -17.94 -29.30
CA PHE A 500 20.91 -16.68 -29.22
C PHE A 500 20.19 -15.46 -29.81
N THR A 501 19.41 -15.64 -30.88
CA THR A 501 18.64 -14.55 -31.50
C THR A 501 17.57 -14.02 -30.56
N GLU A 502 16.83 -14.90 -29.90
CA GLU A 502 15.80 -14.49 -28.94
C GLU A 502 16.42 -13.88 -27.68
N ALA A 503 17.59 -14.37 -27.24
CA ALA A 503 18.33 -13.75 -26.15
C ALA A 503 18.72 -12.30 -26.49
N GLU A 504 19.20 -12.05 -27.71
CA GLU A 504 19.53 -10.70 -28.20
C GLU A 504 18.30 -9.78 -28.15
N GLU A 505 17.13 -10.26 -28.58
CA GLU A 505 15.88 -9.50 -28.54
C GLU A 505 15.51 -9.09 -27.10
N GLN A 506 15.60 -10.02 -26.15
CA GLN A 506 15.28 -9.75 -24.75
C GLN A 506 16.28 -8.78 -24.10
N PHE A 507 17.59 -8.93 -24.34
CA PHE A 507 18.59 -7.98 -23.84
C PHE A 507 18.40 -6.59 -24.45
N LYS A 508 18.14 -6.48 -25.76
CA LYS A 508 17.86 -5.20 -26.42
C LYS A 508 16.57 -4.55 -25.88
N ALA A 509 15.54 -5.35 -25.60
CA ALA A 509 14.32 -4.84 -24.97
C ALA A 509 14.59 -4.31 -23.55
N ALA A 510 15.41 -5.01 -22.75
CA ALA A 510 15.84 -4.54 -21.44
C ALA A 510 16.70 -3.26 -21.52
N LEU A 511 17.60 -3.16 -22.49
CA LEU A 511 18.42 -1.96 -22.74
C LEU A 511 17.60 -0.73 -23.14
N LYS A 512 16.41 -0.89 -23.72
CA LYS A 512 15.52 0.26 -23.97
C LYS A 512 15.00 0.88 -22.66
N LEU A 513 14.89 0.07 -21.61
CA LEU A 513 14.43 0.48 -20.28
C LEU A 513 15.60 1.00 -19.43
N ASP A 514 16.78 0.39 -19.55
CA ASP A 514 18.01 0.81 -18.87
C ASP A 514 19.21 0.87 -19.85
N PRO A 515 19.37 1.98 -20.60
CA PRO A 515 20.35 2.07 -21.71
C PRO A 515 21.83 2.09 -21.32
N ALA A 516 22.12 2.28 -20.03
CA ALA A 516 23.48 2.42 -19.49
C ALA A 516 23.86 1.26 -18.55
N ASN A 517 23.14 0.15 -18.60
CA ASN A 517 23.41 -1.02 -17.78
C ASN A 517 24.57 -1.86 -18.36
N PRO A 518 25.73 -1.96 -17.69
CA PRO A 518 26.86 -2.74 -18.20
C PRO A 518 26.56 -4.22 -18.39
N GLU A 519 25.71 -4.80 -17.52
CA GLU A 519 25.37 -6.22 -17.58
C GLU A 519 24.51 -6.54 -18.81
N LEU A 520 23.55 -5.67 -19.15
CA LEU A 520 22.71 -5.83 -20.34
C LEU A 520 23.50 -5.61 -21.65
N LEU A 521 24.42 -4.64 -21.64
CA LEU A 521 25.34 -4.41 -22.77
C LEU A 521 26.23 -5.64 -22.99
N PHE A 522 26.81 -6.18 -21.92
CA PHE A 522 27.61 -7.40 -21.98
C PHE A 522 26.79 -8.63 -22.40
N GLY A 523 25.56 -8.77 -21.91
CA GLY A 523 24.63 -9.82 -22.30
C GLY A 523 24.29 -9.76 -23.79
N THR A 524 24.01 -8.57 -24.32
CA THR A 524 23.77 -8.34 -25.76
C THR A 524 24.99 -8.73 -26.59
N ALA A 525 26.17 -8.27 -26.18
CA ALA A 525 27.43 -8.65 -26.83
C ALA A 525 27.66 -10.16 -26.82
N THR A 526 27.35 -10.82 -25.71
CA THR A 526 27.51 -12.27 -25.58
C THR A 526 26.55 -13.01 -26.51
N ALA A 527 25.29 -12.58 -26.61
CA ALA A 527 24.33 -13.16 -27.55
C ALA A 527 24.79 -12.98 -29.01
N LEU A 528 25.24 -11.79 -29.40
CA LEU A 528 25.78 -11.50 -30.74
C LEU A 528 27.04 -12.33 -31.06
N HIS A 529 27.95 -12.42 -30.09
CA HIS A 529 29.16 -13.24 -30.21
C HIS A 529 28.81 -14.71 -30.46
N ARG A 530 27.83 -15.27 -29.73
CA ARG A 530 27.37 -16.65 -29.92
C ARG A 530 26.67 -16.88 -31.27
N GLN A 531 26.14 -15.83 -31.89
CA GLN A 531 25.64 -15.86 -33.27
C GLN A 531 26.74 -15.69 -34.34
N GLY A 532 28.00 -15.45 -33.95
CA GLY A 532 29.10 -15.14 -34.87
C GLY A 532 29.12 -13.69 -35.39
N LYS A 533 28.25 -12.81 -34.88
CA LYS A 533 28.18 -11.39 -35.26
C LYS A 533 29.24 -10.57 -34.50
N PHE A 534 30.52 -10.86 -34.76
CA PHE A 534 31.64 -10.29 -34.00
C PHE A 534 31.75 -8.76 -34.08
N GLY A 535 31.45 -8.17 -35.24
CA GLY A 535 31.48 -6.71 -35.41
C GLY A 535 30.47 -5.99 -34.52
N ASP A 536 29.23 -6.47 -34.49
CA ASP A 536 28.19 -5.92 -33.62
C ASP A 536 28.52 -6.16 -32.15
N ALA A 537 29.01 -7.35 -31.80
CA ALA A 537 29.43 -7.67 -30.43
C ALA A 537 30.52 -6.71 -29.92
N GLU A 538 31.51 -6.36 -30.76
CA GLU A 538 32.59 -5.43 -30.40
C GLU A 538 32.07 -4.05 -30.00
N ILE A 539 31.02 -3.54 -30.65
CA ILE A 539 30.40 -2.25 -30.33
C ILE A 539 29.87 -2.24 -28.89
N TYR A 540 29.10 -3.27 -28.52
CA TYR A 540 28.53 -3.38 -27.18
C TYR A 540 29.60 -3.68 -26.11
N LEU A 541 30.64 -4.46 -26.43
CA LEU A 541 31.76 -4.71 -25.52
C LEU A 541 32.55 -3.44 -25.22
N LYS A 542 32.83 -2.60 -26.23
CA LYS A 542 33.51 -1.31 -26.02
C LYS A 542 32.69 -0.38 -25.12
N LYS A 543 31.39 -0.26 -25.38
CA LYS A 543 30.49 0.53 -24.52
C LYS A 543 30.43 0.00 -23.08
N THR A 544 30.45 -1.33 -22.91
CA THR A 544 30.55 -1.94 -21.58
C THR A 544 31.86 -1.57 -20.90
N LEU A 545 32.98 -1.59 -21.63
CA LEU A 545 34.30 -1.27 -21.12
C LEU A 545 34.44 0.22 -20.74
N GLU A 546 33.78 1.12 -21.45
CA GLU A 546 33.70 2.54 -21.08
C GLU A 546 33.05 2.74 -19.70
N LEU A 547 31.99 1.97 -19.40
CA LEU A 547 31.28 2.03 -18.12
C LEU A 547 31.93 1.16 -17.03
N SER A 548 32.65 0.12 -17.41
CA SER A 548 33.30 -0.85 -16.51
C SER A 548 34.68 -1.25 -17.05
N PRO A 549 35.70 -0.39 -16.87
CA PRO A 549 37.02 -0.56 -17.49
C PRO A 549 37.79 -1.82 -17.09
N GLN A 550 37.42 -2.43 -15.96
CA GLN A 550 38.06 -3.63 -15.40
C GLN A 550 37.15 -4.87 -15.53
N HIS A 551 36.16 -4.86 -16.44
CA HIS A 551 35.30 -6.02 -16.61
C HIS A 551 36.06 -7.17 -17.31
N SER A 552 36.50 -8.17 -16.54
CA SER A 552 37.36 -9.27 -17.04
C SER A 552 36.71 -10.06 -18.20
N GLY A 553 35.41 -10.37 -18.09
CA GLY A 553 34.65 -11.04 -19.16
C GLY A 553 34.60 -10.27 -20.49
N VAL A 554 34.48 -8.95 -20.44
CA VAL A 554 34.49 -8.08 -21.63
C VAL A 554 35.86 -8.10 -22.29
N LEU A 555 36.92 -7.95 -21.49
CA LEU A 555 38.30 -8.00 -21.97
C LEU A 555 38.61 -9.36 -22.61
N ASN A 556 38.17 -10.46 -22.00
CA ASN A 556 38.30 -11.79 -22.61
C ASN A 556 37.57 -11.88 -23.96
N ASN A 557 36.32 -11.45 -24.05
CA ASN A 557 35.54 -11.54 -25.29
C ASN A 557 36.10 -10.63 -26.40
N LEU A 558 36.68 -9.47 -26.06
CA LEU A 558 37.42 -8.65 -27.03
C LEU A 558 38.68 -9.37 -27.53
N GLY A 559 39.37 -10.11 -26.66
CA GLY A 559 40.48 -10.98 -27.06
C GLY A 559 40.05 -12.05 -28.05
N VAL A 560 38.92 -12.72 -27.79
CA VAL A 560 38.36 -13.74 -28.70
C VAL A 560 37.98 -13.14 -30.05
N ILE A 561 37.41 -11.93 -30.08
CA ILE A 561 37.09 -11.23 -31.33
C ILE A 561 38.35 -10.89 -32.12
N ARG A 562 39.42 -10.42 -31.46
CA ARG A 562 40.71 -10.15 -32.12
C ARG A 562 41.34 -11.41 -32.68
N GLU A 563 41.28 -12.51 -31.94
CA GLU A 563 41.73 -13.82 -32.41
C GLU A 563 40.95 -14.26 -33.65
N ALA A 564 39.62 -14.13 -33.64
CA ALA A 564 38.77 -14.44 -34.79
C ALA A 564 39.05 -13.55 -36.02
N GLN A 565 39.55 -12.33 -35.80
CA GLN A 565 39.99 -11.40 -36.85
C GLN A 565 41.43 -11.65 -37.33
N GLY A 566 42.16 -12.61 -36.75
CA GLY A 566 43.55 -12.92 -37.07
C GLY A 566 44.59 -12.07 -36.34
N ASP A 567 44.18 -11.11 -35.50
CA ASP A 567 45.07 -10.29 -34.68
C ASP A 567 45.45 -11.02 -33.37
N THR A 568 46.34 -11.99 -33.50
CA THR A 568 46.83 -12.80 -32.38
C THR A 568 47.54 -11.94 -31.33
N SER A 569 48.31 -10.95 -31.77
CA SER A 569 49.06 -10.03 -30.90
C SER A 569 48.12 -9.21 -30.01
N GLY A 570 47.08 -8.62 -30.61
CA GLY A 570 46.05 -7.88 -29.90
C GLY A 570 45.20 -8.76 -28.98
N ALA A 571 44.88 -9.99 -29.40
CA ALA A 571 44.17 -10.95 -28.57
C ALA A 571 44.90 -11.23 -27.24
N ILE A 572 46.22 -11.47 -27.29
CA ILE A 572 47.05 -11.72 -26.11
C ILE A 572 47.04 -10.52 -25.15
N VAL A 573 47.07 -9.29 -25.67
CA VAL A 573 47.00 -8.08 -24.83
C VAL A 573 45.70 -8.04 -24.04
N TYR A 574 44.57 -8.34 -24.68
CA TYR A 574 43.27 -8.36 -24.02
C TYR A 574 43.15 -9.51 -23.00
N TYR A 575 43.63 -10.72 -23.31
CA TYR A 575 43.63 -11.82 -22.35
C TYR A 575 44.48 -11.52 -21.11
N LYS A 576 45.66 -10.90 -21.28
CA LYS A 576 46.49 -10.45 -20.15
C LYS A 576 45.77 -9.42 -19.29
N ARG A 577 45.12 -8.44 -19.92
CA ARG A 577 44.32 -7.43 -19.20
C ARG A 577 43.14 -8.07 -18.46
N ALA A 578 42.49 -9.08 -19.05
CA ALA A 578 41.41 -9.82 -18.40
C ALA A 578 41.91 -10.52 -17.12
N LEU A 579 43.09 -11.14 -17.16
CA LEU A 579 43.73 -11.78 -16.00
C LEU A 579 44.27 -10.79 -14.97
N GLN A 580 44.66 -9.58 -15.38
CA GLN A 580 44.99 -8.50 -14.46
C GLN A 580 43.76 -7.99 -13.71
N ALA A 581 42.62 -7.91 -14.40
CA ALA A 581 41.36 -7.50 -13.80
C ALA A 581 40.76 -8.58 -12.88
N ASP A 582 40.89 -9.85 -13.27
CA ASP A 582 40.47 -11.00 -12.48
C ASP A 582 41.41 -12.18 -12.74
N ALA A 583 42.30 -12.44 -11.78
CA ALA A 583 43.26 -13.54 -11.86
C ALA A 583 42.59 -14.91 -11.96
N ASN A 584 41.33 -15.05 -11.54
CA ASN A 584 40.56 -16.28 -11.57
C ASN A 584 39.70 -16.46 -12.82
N ASN A 585 39.80 -15.57 -13.80
CA ASN A 585 39.09 -15.72 -15.07
C ASN A 585 39.58 -16.96 -15.85
N ALA A 586 38.82 -18.04 -15.74
CA ALA A 586 39.18 -19.35 -16.31
C ALA A 586 39.23 -19.33 -17.84
N ASP A 587 38.36 -18.56 -18.50
CA ASP A 587 38.34 -18.43 -19.96
C ASP A 587 39.60 -17.73 -20.47
N ALA A 588 39.96 -16.59 -19.90
CA ALA A 588 41.17 -15.85 -20.26
C ALA A 588 42.44 -16.68 -20.01
N ARG A 589 42.47 -17.45 -18.91
CA ARG A 589 43.58 -18.36 -18.59
C ARG A 589 43.71 -19.49 -19.61
N ARG A 590 42.60 -20.09 -20.03
CA ARG A 590 42.62 -21.11 -21.10
C ARG A 590 43.07 -20.52 -22.43
N ASN A 591 42.55 -19.34 -22.78
CA ASN A 591 42.88 -18.68 -24.04
C ASN A 591 44.37 -18.31 -24.11
N ILE A 592 44.95 -17.74 -23.06
CA ILE A 592 46.38 -17.40 -23.06
C ILE A 592 47.29 -18.64 -23.09
N ALA A 593 46.91 -19.71 -22.36
CA ALA A 593 47.67 -20.96 -22.34
C ALA A 593 47.77 -21.61 -23.73
N LYS A 594 46.72 -21.50 -24.55
CA LYS A 594 46.71 -21.95 -25.96
C LYS A 594 47.81 -21.26 -26.79
N PHE A 595 48.03 -19.96 -26.59
CA PHE A 595 49.06 -19.21 -27.31
C PHE A 595 50.47 -19.49 -26.79
N GLU A 596 50.63 -19.65 -25.47
CA GLU A 596 51.91 -20.01 -24.86
C GLU A 596 52.38 -21.41 -25.28
N ALA A 597 51.46 -22.37 -25.38
CA ALA A 597 51.74 -23.70 -25.89
C ALA A 597 52.24 -23.67 -27.34
N THR A 598 51.55 -22.92 -28.22
CA THR A 598 51.94 -22.75 -29.62
C THR A 598 53.33 -22.11 -29.76
N ARG A 599 53.62 -21.08 -28.94
CA ARG A 599 54.93 -20.41 -28.93
C ARG A 599 56.05 -21.36 -28.49
N ASN A 600 55.85 -22.09 -27.39
CA ASN A 600 56.84 -23.06 -26.90
C ASN A 600 57.10 -24.19 -27.91
N THR A 601 56.07 -24.63 -28.66
CA THR A 601 56.26 -25.61 -29.74
C THR A 601 57.06 -25.05 -30.92
N MET A 602 56.82 -23.80 -31.33
CA MET A 602 57.58 -23.15 -32.41
C MET A 602 59.05 -22.90 -32.02
N ASP A 603 59.31 -22.45 -30.80
CA ASP A 603 60.67 -22.26 -30.29
C ASP A 603 61.42 -23.60 -30.23
N SER A 604 60.76 -24.68 -29.78
CA SER A 604 61.37 -26.03 -29.73
C SER A 604 61.63 -26.63 -31.13
N ALA A 605 60.78 -26.32 -32.12
CA ALA A 605 60.96 -26.73 -33.52
C ALA A 605 62.09 -25.96 -34.21
N GLY A 606 62.18 -24.64 -33.98
CA GLY A 606 63.28 -23.80 -34.48
C GLY A 606 64.65 -24.19 -33.91
N ILE A 607 64.71 -24.55 -32.62
CA ILE A 607 65.94 -25.06 -31.98
C ILE A 607 66.35 -26.43 -32.57
N ARG A 608 65.42 -27.32 -32.92
CA ARG A 608 65.74 -28.57 -33.62
C ARG A 608 66.27 -28.34 -35.02
N GLN A 609 65.75 -27.35 -35.74
CA GLN A 609 66.18 -27.03 -37.11
C GLN A 609 67.57 -26.37 -37.13
N GLN A 610 67.93 -25.57 -36.12
CA GLN A 610 69.28 -25.01 -35.97
C GLN A 610 70.33 -26.01 -35.50
N ARG A 611 69.95 -27.11 -34.84
CA ARG A 611 70.87 -28.18 -34.41
C ARG A 611 71.08 -29.28 -35.46
N GLY A 612 70.41 -29.19 -36.61
CA GLY A 612 70.44 -30.19 -37.70
C GLY A 612 71.15 -29.73 -38.98
N ASN A 613 71.81 -28.57 -38.99
CA ASN A 613 72.63 -28.06 -40.11
C ASN A 613 74.12 -28.07 -39.77
#